data_AF-A0A3D5R1G2-F1
#
_entry.id   AF-A0A3D5R1G2-F1
#
_cell.length_a   1.000
_cell.length_b   1.000
_cell.length_c   1.000
_cell.angle_alpha   90.00
_cell.angle_beta   90.00
_cell.angle_gamma   90.00
#
_symmetry.space_group_name_H-M   'P 1'
#
loop_
_entity.id
_entity.type
_entity.pdbx_description
1 polymer ?
#
loop_
_entity_poly.entity_id
_entity_poly.type
_entity_poly.pdbx_seq_one_letter_code
_entity_poly.pdbx_strand_id
1 'polypeptide(L)'
;MTNAYFGQLRVGVRPIDKLDIMASVSYATADKTPQAVWDSREYGYEIDLTATYKLTNNLSYMLGGGYWIVGDYYKGTAAAGQNIDDNFMVINKLTLTF
;
A
#
# COMPACT_ATOMS: atom_id res chain seq x y z
N MET A 1 -10.94 -11.81 -2.01
CA MET A 1 -10.08 -12.06 -0.83
C MET A 1 -10.86 -12.97 0.09
N THR A 2 -10.30 -14.12 0.47
CA THR A 2 -10.93 -15.02 1.44
C THR A 2 -10.39 -14.65 2.82
N ASN A 3 -11.26 -14.37 3.80
CA ASN A 3 -10.89 -14.06 5.19
C ASN A 3 -10.18 -12.71 5.44
N ALA A 4 -10.49 -11.66 4.67
CA ALA A 4 -9.95 -10.32 4.91
C ALA A 4 -10.97 -9.22 4.61
N TYR A 5 -11.02 -8.21 5.48
CA TYR A 5 -11.62 -6.90 5.20
C TYR A 5 -10.53 -5.95 4.76
N PHE A 6 -10.79 -5.25 3.65
CA PHE A 6 -9.90 -4.25 3.09
C PHE A 6 -10.68 -2.97 2.83
N GLY A 7 -10.22 -1.87 3.41
CA GLY A 7 -10.73 -0.53 3.15
C GLY A 7 -9.63 0.33 2.54
N GLN A 8 -9.95 1.12 1.53
CA GLN A 8 -9.00 2.03 0.93
C GLN A 8 -9.67 3.36 0.58
N LEU A 9 -9.02 4.44 0.99
CA LEU A 9 -9.36 5.80 0.57
C LEU A 9 -8.31 6.26 -0.43
N ARG A 10 -8.77 6.84 -1.55
CA ARG A 10 -7.90 7.40 -2.58
C ARG A 10 -8.28 8.84 -2.87
N VAL A 11 -7.28 9.69 -2.95
CA VAL A 11 -7.41 11.08 -3.35
C VAL A 11 -6.45 11.36 -4.50
N GLY A 12 -6.93 12.08 -5.50
CA GLY A 12 -6.15 12.38 -6.69
C GLY A 12 -6.36 13.81 -7.13
N VAL A 13 -5.28 14.43 -7.61
CA VAL A 13 -5.30 15.78 -8.17
C VAL A 13 -4.50 15.80 -9.47
N ARG A 14 -4.96 16.63 -10.39
CA ARG A 14 -4.27 16.89 -11.66
C ARG A 14 -3.97 18.38 -11.77
N PRO A 15 -2.85 18.86 -11.19
CA PRO A 15 -2.53 20.29 -11.17
C PRO A 15 -2.37 20.88 -12.57
N ILE A 16 -1.91 20.06 -13.51
CA ILE A 16 -1.81 20.36 -14.95
C ILE A 16 -2.26 19.13 -15.74
N ASP A 17 -2.66 19.29 -17.00
CA ASP A 17 -3.21 18.21 -17.83
C ASP A 17 -2.29 16.98 -17.95
N LYS A 18 -0.98 17.21 -17.88
CA LYS A 18 0.08 16.20 -18.03
C LYS A 18 0.51 15.53 -16.73
N LEU A 19 0.13 16.06 -15.56
CA LEU A 19 0.56 15.55 -14.26
C LEU A 19 -0.65 15.03 -13.48
N ASP A 20 -0.58 13.78 -13.06
CA ASP A 20 -1.57 13.12 -12.22
C ASP A 20 -0.88 12.66 -10.93
N ILE A 21 -1.36 13.13 -9.79
CA ILE A 21 -0.85 12.75 -8.47
C ILE A 21 -1.97 12.05 -7.73
N MET A 22 -1.71 10.84 -7.25
CA MET A 22 -2.64 10.05 -6.48
C MET A 22 -1.99 9.62 -5.17
N ALA A 23 -2.70 9.85 -4.07
CA ALA A 23 -2.37 9.30 -2.77
C ALA A 23 -3.46 8.33 -2.32
N SER A 24 -3.06 7.26 -1.64
CA SER A 24 -3.98 6.31 -1.03
C SER A 24 -3.56 5.94 0.37
N VAL A 25 -4.57 5.70 1.21
CA VAL A 25 -4.39 5.06 2.50
C VAL A 25 -5.27 3.83 2.52
N SER A 26 -4.67 2.70 2.83
CA SER A 26 -5.28 1.38 2.84
C SER A 26 -5.20 0.78 4.23
N TYR A 27 -6.23 0.07 4.64
CA TYR A 27 -6.26 -0.71 5.88
C TYR A 27 -6.75 -2.12 5.58
N ALA A 28 -6.08 -3.11 6.16
CA ALA A 28 -6.43 -4.51 6.01
C ALA A 28 -6.51 -5.22 7.37
N THR A 29 -7.52 -6.06 7.54
CA THR A 29 -7.71 -6.88 8.76
C THR A 29 -8.33 -8.24 8.43
N ALA A 30 -8.04 -9.25 9.23
CA ALA A 30 -8.59 -10.60 9.10
C ALA A 30 -10.02 -10.68 9.65
N ASP A 31 -10.93 -11.38 8.95
CA ASP A 31 -12.30 -11.62 9.45
C ASP A 31 -12.30 -12.63 10.61
N LYS A 32 -11.54 -13.74 10.48
CA LYS A 32 -11.38 -14.78 11.49
C LYS A 32 -9.91 -15.17 11.66
N THR A 33 -9.49 -15.37 12.91
CA THR A 33 -8.18 -15.94 13.27
C THR A 33 -8.36 -17.37 13.78
N PRO A 34 -7.44 -18.31 13.46
CA PRO A 34 -7.38 -19.59 14.17
C PRO A 34 -7.12 -19.29 15.65
N GLN A 35 -8.10 -19.61 16.49
CA GLN A 35 -8.24 -19.17 17.89
C GLN A 35 -7.09 -19.58 18.83
N ALA A 36 -6.09 -20.33 18.35
CA ALA A 36 -5.06 -20.97 19.16
C ALA A 36 -3.65 -20.36 19.02
N VAL A 37 -3.40 -19.45 18.06
CA VAL A 37 -2.01 -19.02 17.72
C VAL A 37 -1.83 -17.50 17.53
N TRP A 38 -2.90 -16.73 17.27
CA TRP A 38 -2.77 -15.33 16.87
C TRP A 38 -3.69 -14.40 17.68
N ASP A 39 -3.09 -13.47 18.44
CA ASP A 39 -3.78 -12.52 19.32
C ASP A 39 -4.29 -11.26 18.61
N SER A 40 -3.93 -11.03 17.34
CA SER A 40 -4.37 -9.87 16.56
C SER A 40 -4.89 -10.26 15.18
N ARG A 41 -5.82 -9.45 14.66
CA ARG A 41 -6.40 -9.57 13.32
C ARG A 41 -5.87 -8.53 12.35
N GLU A 42 -5.11 -7.55 12.83
CA GLU A 42 -4.73 -6.38 12.06
C GLU A 42 -3.53 -6.63 11.17
N TYR A 43 -3.73 -6.64 9.84
CA TYR A 43 -2.63 -6.76 8.89
C TYR A 43 -1.80 -5.48 8.78
N GLY A 44 -2.44 -4.32 8.96
CA GLY A 44 -1.77 -3.02 9.03
C GLY A 44 -2.33 -1.96 8.09
N TYR A 45 -1.59 -0.87 7.97
CA TYR A 45 -1.93 0.30 7.16
C TYR A 45 -0.89 0.54 6.09
N GLU A 46 -1.32 0.88 4.89
CA GLU A 46 -0.43 1.23 3.78
C GLU A 46 -0.73 2.64 3.29
N ILE A 47 0.31 3.42 3.06
CA ILE A 47 0.24 4.75 2.48
C ILE A 47 0.99 4.70 1.15
N ASP A 48 0.28 5.01 0.06
CA ASP A 48 0.88 5.12 -1.26
C ASP A 48 0.80 6.56 -1.76
N LEU A 49 1.86 6.98 -2.44
CA LEU A 49 1.90 8.22 -3.19
C LEU A 49 2.48 7.93 -4.57
N THR A 50 1.76 8.32 -5.61
CA THR A 50 2.18 8.16 -7.00
C THR A 50 2.04 9.46 -7.75
N ALA A 51 2.98 9.72 -8.65
CA ALA A 51 2.99 10.84 -9.57
C ALA A 51 3.24 10.31 -10.98
N THR A 52 2.29 10.51 -11.88
CA THR A 52 2.38 10.14 -13.29
C THR A 52 2.48 11.39 -14.15
N TYR A 53 3.53 11.48 -14.95
CA TYR A 53 3.76 12.57 -15.89
C TYR A 53 3.70 12.08 -17.34
N LYS A 54 2.94 12.78 -18.19
CA LYS A 54 2.92 12.55 -19.64
C LYS A 54 4.11 13.27 -20.28
N LEU A 55 5.10 12.49 -20.74
CA LEU A 55 6.25 13.02 -21.48
C LEU A 55 5.87 13.43 -22.89
N THR A 56 5.07 12.59 -23.57
CA THR A 56 4.55 12.84 -24.92
C THR A 56 3.08 12.40 -25.01
N ASN A 57 2.47 12.46 -26.19
CA ASN A 57 1.09 12.01 -26.40
C ASN A 57 0.91 10.50 -26.15
N ASN A 58 1.97 9.72 -26.32
CA ASN A 58 1.93 8.25 -26.28
C ASN A 58 2.80 7.68 -25.15
N LEU A 59 3.58 8.52 -24.44
CA LEU A 59 4.54 8.11 -23.43
C LEU A 59 4.25 8.78 -22.07
N SER A 60 4.09 7.97 -21.04
CA SER A 60 3.92 8.42 -19.65
C SER A 60 4.92 7.73 -18.72
N TYR A 61 5.41 8.45 -17.72
CA TYR A 61 6.28 7.94 -16.67
C TYR A 61 5.62 8.14 -15.31
N MET A 62 5.59 7.10 -14.51
CA MET A 62 5.10 7.14 -13.14
C MET A 62 6.26 6.88 -12.17
N LEU A 63 6.30 7.69 -11.13
CA LEU A 63 7.09 7.44 -9.92
C LEU A 63 6.12 7.23 -8.77
N GLY A 64 6.34 6.21 -7.94
CA GLY A 64 5.54 5.92 -6.77
C GLY A 64 6.38 5.50 -5.58
N GLY A 65 5.87 5.78 -4.39
CA GLY A 65 6.38 5.28 -3.12
C GLY A 65 5.23 4.70 -2.31
N GLY A 66 5.46 3.56 -1.66
CA GLY A 66 4.54 2.92 -0.73
C GLY A 66 5.23 2.68 0.60
N TYR A 67 4.55 2.97 1.70
CA TYR A 67 5.01 2.67 3.05
C TYR A 67 3.95 1.85 3.76
N TRP A 68 4.32 0.64 4.17
CA TRP A 68 3.45 -0.30 4.86
C TRP A 68 3.86 -0.43 6.32
N ILE A 69 2.95 -0.02 7.18
CA ILE A 69 3.05 -0.13 8.63
C ILE A 69 2.49 -1.50 9.00
N VAL A 70 3.36 -2.39 9.47
CA VAL A 70 2.99 -3.78 9.68
C VAL A 70 2.17 -3.92 10.96
N GLY A 71 0.95 -4.43 10.79
CA GLY A 71 0.01 -4.65 11.88
C GLY A 71 0.40 -5.83 12.77
N ASP A 72 -0.23 -5.87 13.93
CA ASP A 72 0.10 -6.83 14.99
C ASP A 72 -0.27 -8.27 14.64
N TYR A 73 -1.03 -8.50 13.55
CA TYR A 73 -1.28 -9.84 13.02
C TYR A 73 0.02 -10.61 12.80
N TYR A 74 1.06 -9.94 12.29
CA TYR A 74 2.33 -10.62 12.02
C TYR A 74 3.19 -10.77 13.27
N LYS A 75 3.00 -9.92 14.28
CA LYS A 75 3.81 -9.88 15.50
C LYS A 75 3.49 -11.04 16.45
N GLY A 76 2.26 -11.57 16.44
CA GLY A 76 1.85 -12.73 17.25
C GLY A 76 2.14 -12.57 18.76
N THR A 77 2.23 -13.68 19.50
CA THR A 77 2.74 -13.71 20.89
C THR A 77 4.27 -13.73 20.90
N ALA A 78 4.92 -12.79 20.20
CA ALA A 78 6.36 -12.80 19.99
C ALA A 78 7.15 -12.98 21.29
N ALA A 79 8.00 -14.01 21.34
CA ALA A 79 9.09 -14.08 22.30
C ALA A 79 10.01 -12.85 22.12
N ALA A 80 10.59 -12.36 23.21
CA ALA A 80 11.45 -11.19 23.20
C ALA A 80 12.52 -11.29 22.09
N GLY A 81 12.51 -10.33 21.14
CA GLY A 81 13.49 -10.24 20.04
C GLY A 81 12.94 -10.44 18.61
N GLN A 82 11.66 -10.77 18.43
CA GLN A 82 11.01 -10.86 17.11
C GLN A 82 10.30 -9.54 16.77
N ASN A 83 11.08 -8.49 16.50
CA ASN A 83 10.54 -7.23 16.02
C ASN A 83 10.29 -7.35 14.51
N ILE A 84 9.07 -7.03 14.08
CA ILE A 84 8.73 -6.97 12.65
C ILE A 84 8.85 -5.52 12.22
N ASP A 85 9.65 -5.31 11.18
CA ASP A 85 9.93 -4.00 10.61
C ASP A 85 8.86 -3.60 9.58
N ASP A 86 8.62 -2.31 9.50
CA ASP A 86 7.79 -1.70 8.47
C ASP A 86 8.45 -1.82 7.09
N ASN A 87 7.64 -1.86 6.03
CA ASN A 87 8.14 -2.00 4.67
C ASN A 87 8.03 -0.70 3.88
N PHE A 88 9.06 -0.38 3.10
CA PHE A 88 9.05 0.74 2.17
C PHE A 88 9.40 0.28 0.77
N MET A 89 8.64 0.74 -0.21
CA MET A 89 8.83 0.42 -1.62
C MET A 89 8.87 1.70 -2.46
N VAL A 90 9.78 1.72 -3.44
CA VAL A 90 9.80 2.73 -4.51
C VAL A 90 9.60 2.02 -5.83
N ILE A 91 8.73 2.56 -6.68
CA ILE A 91 8.43 2.01 -7.99
C ILE A 91 8.53 3.08 -9.08
N ASN A 92 9.15 2.70 -10.19
CA ASN A 92 9.14 3.48 -11.42
C ASN A 92 8.51 2.68 -12.56
N LYS A 93 7.66 3.31 -13.36
CA LYS A 93 6.96 2.67 -14.47
C LYS A 93 6.94 3.57 -15.69
N LEU A 94 7.36 3.03 -16.83
CA LEU A 94 7.22 3.68 -18.13
C LEU A 94 6.09 3.00 -18.91
N THR A 95 5.15 3.79 -19.44
CA THR A 95 4.00 3.29 -20.22
C THR A 95 4.01 3.92 -21.60
N LEU A 96 4.07 3.08 -22.64
CA LEU A 96 3.98 3.45 -24.05
C LEU A 96 2.68 2.91 -24.64
N THR A 97 1.98 3.73 -25.42
CA THR A 97 0.73 3.37 -26.11
C THR A 97 0.91 3.49 -27.62
N PHE A 98 0.47 2.47 -28.37
CA PHE A 98 0.64 2.36 -29.83
C PHE A 98 -0.65 2.65 -30.57
#